data_AF-B3EJ58-F1
#
_entry.id   AF-B3EJ58-F1
#
_cell.length_a   1.000
_cell.length_b   1.000
_cell.length_c   1.000
_cell.angle_alpha   90.00
_cell.angle_beta   90.00
_cell.angle_gamma   90.00
#
_symmetry.space_group_name_H-M   'P 1'
#
loop_
_entity.id
_entity.type
_entity.pdbx_description
1 polymer ?
#
loop_
_entity_poly.entity_id
_entity_poly.type
_entity_poly.pdbx_seq_one_letter_code
_entity_poly.pdbx_strand_id
1 'polypeptide(L)'
;MTSKSRSEKKIPLTIQAPDNATEIFLVSDRFERIESGIGKLEQSVSPGLYKVRFRSGMTQEDRLIEVGKNQSQVVFKEPPLSFESTTPLVNTHEDNARQRTIAKQQSSKVHLKAGKGSRLFLFIRHPHSGSSENPGEGVTLHSLEGKKIAGMDDGLHSSENGCWCLQVELDPGTYRLQVDTGSLGTFERFLVACENWQTLFFGMTTDFSLRESEAVEEHITRVLLKSSSVHMMKTGKIFDPASASSRMTELSKIALESGRTAVDENSFGKLFAENIDNPMFGIYGAHQLLGNRRPDYTIIDEIAKQLESLLGPHPDVLSLWLRNSSDRLDKKSFTLSSPPMLTRSWELLTRESLRRSSIVPEGSFSDRFSNGMLSTAPWLLHRVTIEPETGSGTPSRARTQEMLADLARISGTTKGFSLLDAALKKRKDLTQLEHSIAQAMLNQAQQRSANPPSLNKLVENIMVPSVAVKRSTKSLFEKLDLKKDT
;
A
#
# COMPACT_ATOMS: atom_id res chain seq x y z
N MET A 1 58.69 -26.74 -0.58
CA MET A 1 57.97 -26.89 0.71
C MET A 1 56.70 -26.06 0.65
N THR A 2 55.57 -26.70 0.34
CA THR A 2 54.24 -26.07 0.42
C THR A 2 53.85 -25.97 1.89
N SER A 3 53.95 -24.76 2.44
CA SER A 3 53.47 -24.43 3.78
C SER A 3 51.99 -24.79 3.88
N LYS A 4 51.68 -25.85 4.64
CA LYS A 4 50.30 -26.16 5.03
C LYS A 4 49.82 -25.04 5.94
N SER A 5 49.16 -24.05 5.35
CA SER A 5 48.36 -23.05 6.06
C SER A 5 47.47 -23.78 7.07
N ARG A 6 47.78 -23.64 8.36
CA ARG A 6 46.88 -24.09 9.43
C ARG A 6 45.60 -23.28 9.25
N SER A 7 44.50 -23.95 8.91
CA SER A 7 43.19 -23.32 8.83
C SER A 7 42.93 -22.61 10.16
N GLU A 8 42.83 -21.28 10.13
CA GLU A 8 42.53 -20.50 11.33
C GLU A 8 41.24 -21.01 11.96
N LYS A 9 41.25 -21.14 13.30
CA LYS A 9 40.08 -21.55 14.06
C LYS A 9 38.96 -20.53 13.83
N LYS A 10 37.81 -20.97 13.31
CA LYS A 10 36.61 -20.15 13.21
C LYS A 10 35.90 -20.07 14.55
N ILE A 11 35.36 -18.90 14.87
CA ILE A 11 34.62 -18.58 16.09
C ILE A 11 33.16 -18.33 15.69
N PRO A 12 32.20 -19.02 16.31
CA PRO A 12 30.78 -18.73 16.15
C PRO A 12 30.45 -17.29 16.59
N LEU A 13 29.82 -16.54 15.70
CA LEU A 13 29.30 -15.19 15.92
C LEU A 13 27.78 -15.23 15.73
N THR A 14 27.04 -14.85 16.77
CA THR A 14 25.59 -14.68 16.73
C THR A 14 25.27 -13.19 16.85
N ILE A 15 24.57 -12.65 15.88
CA ILE A 15 24.09 -11.27 15.85
C ILE A 15 22.57 -11.31 15.98
N GLN A 16 22.03 -10.62 16.97
CA GLN A 16 20.61 -10.46 17.19
C GLN A 16 20.23 -9.00 16.98
N ALA A 17 19.37 -8.77 16.01
CA ALA A 17 18.78 -7.46 15.81
C ALA A 17 17.66 -7.22 16.84
N PRO A 18 17.28 -5.95 17.06
CA PRO A 18 16.20 -5.61 17.98
C PRO A 18 14.83 -6.10 17.52
N ASP A 19 14.60 -6.11 16.20
CA ASP A 19 13.34 -6.48 15.58
C ASP A 19 13.56 -7.65 14.62
N ASN A 20 12.63 -8.61 14.59
CA ASN A 20 12.64 -9.72 13.65
C ASN A 20 12.46 -9.33 12.16
N ALA A 21 12.29 -8.04 11.84
CA ALA A 21 12.28 -7.49 10.48
C ALA A 21 13.51 -6.64 10.15
N THR A 22 14.46 -6.49 11.09
CA THR A 22 15.70 -5.75 10.85
C THR A 22 16.64 -6.60 10.01
N GLU A 23 17.11 -6.05 8.90
CA GLU A 23 18.12 -6.68 8.06
C GLU A 23 19.50 -6.52 8.71
N ILE A 24 20.30 -7.58 8.68
CA ILE A 24 21.65 -7.66 9.23
C ILE A 24 22.61 -7.97 8.07
N PHE A 25 23.67 -7.18 7.91
CA PHE A 25 24.76 -7.47 6.99
C PHE A 25 26.08 -7.54 7.75
N LEU A 26 26.76 -8.67 7.66
CA LEU A 26 28.08 -8.87 8.24
C LEU A 26 29.15 -8.62 7.18
N VAL A 27 30.07 -7.71 7.46
CA VAL A 27 31.10 -7.23 6.54
C VAL A 27 32.48 -7.40 7.15
N SER A 28 33.45 -7.89 6.38
CA SER A 28 34.84 -8.07 6.80
C SER A 28 35.60 -6.74 6.93
N ASP A 29 36.81 -6.81 7.48
CA ASP A 29 37.81 -5.73 7.49
C ASP A 29 38.22 -5.26 6.07
N ARG A 30 37.96 -6.07 5.05
CA ARG A 30 38.16 -5.75 3.62
C ARG A 30 36.93 -5.15 2.95
N PHE A 31 35.89 -4.82 3.72
CA PHE A 31 34.61 -4.33 3.22
C PHE A 31 33.86 -5.31 2.31
N GLU A 32 34.17 -6.61 2.40
CA GLU A 32 33.46 -7.67 1.68
C GLU A 32 32.28 -8.15 2.52
N ARG A 33 31.09 -8.28 1.91
CA ARG A 33 29.93 -8.86 2.59
C ARG A 33 30.18 -10.36 2.79
N ILE A 34 30.24 -10.79 4.04
CA ILE A 34 30.41 -12.19 4.44
C ILE A 34 29.07 -12.90 4.39
N GLU A 35 28.05 -12.31 5.03
CA GLU A 35 26.73 -12.92 5.16
C GLU A 35 25.65 -11.85 5.40
N SER A 36 24.38 -12.20 5.18
CA SER A 36 23.22 -11.41 5.56
C SER A 36 22.10 -12.27 6.17
N GLY A 37 21.30 -11.66 7.04
CA GLY A 37 20.15 -12.30 7.68
C GLY A 37 19.09 -11.27 8.08
N ILE A 38 17.96 -11.72 8.61
CA ILE A 38 16.87 -10.87 9.08
C ILE A 38 16.52 -11.27 10.52
N GLY A 39 16.51 -10.31 11.44
CA GLY A 39 16.26 -10.53 12.88
C GLY A 39 17.41 -11.20 13.62
N LYS A 40 18.02 -12.23 13.02
CA LYS A 40 19.13 -12.99 13.57
C LYS A 40 20.08 -13.44 12.46
N LEU A 41 21.38 -13.41 12.75
CA LEU A 41 22.43 -13.94 11.88
C LEU A 41 23.39 -14.78 12.71
N GLU A 42 23.61 -16.03 12.30
CA GLU A 42 24.59 -16.93 12.91
C GLU A 42 25.65 -17.30 11.87
N GLN A 43 26.92 -16.99 12.16
CA GLN A 43 28.02 -17.23 11.23
C GLN A 43 29.31 -17.58 11.96
N SER A 44 30.12 -18.48 11.40
CA SER A 44 31.46 -18.77 11.93
C SER A 44 32.52 -17.94 11.21
N VAL A 45 33.27 -17.12 11.95
CA VAL A 45 34.23 -16.14 11.39
C VAL A 45 35.64 -16.31 11.95
N SER A 46 36.67 -15.83 11.25
CA SER A 46 38.03 -15.82 11.83
C SER A 46 38.13 -14.76 12.94
N PRO A 47 39.11 -14.83 13.84
CA PRO A 47 39.39 -13.72 14.73
C PRO A 47 39.72 -12.45 13.92
N GLY A 48 39.15 -11.30 14.30
CA GLY A 48 39.32 -10.06 13.55
C GLY A 48 38.27 -8.99 13.90
N LEU A 49 38.34 -7.86 13.21
CA LEU A 49 37.35 -6.79 13.28
C LEU A 49 36.33 -6.94 12.16
N TYR A 50 35.05 -6.80 12.52
CA TYR A 50 33.93 -6.91 11.61
C TYR A 50 33.05 -5.69 11.71
N LYS A 51 32.47 -5.28 10.58
CA LYS A 51 31.41 -4.29 10.57
C LYS A 51 30.07 -5.01 10.42
N VAL A 52 29.15 -4.73 11.31
CA VAL A 52 27.76 -5.18 11.22
C VAL A 52 26.90 -3.98 10.88
N ARG A 53 26.11 -4.12 9.83
CA ARG A 53 25.15 -3.11 9.40
C ARG A 53 23.75 -3.61 9.70
N PHE A 54 23.01 -2.83 10.48
CA PHE A 54 21.61 -3.06 10.76
C PHE A 54 20.77 -2.10 9.92
N ARG A 55 19.67 -2.59 9.36
CA ARG A 55 18.72 -1.77 8.61
C ARG A 55 17.28 -2.06 9.02
N SER A 56 16.59 -1.04 9.52
CA SER A 56 15.17 -1.08 9.91
C SER A 56 14.42 0.01 9.16
N GLY A 57 13.48 -0.39 8.31
CA GLY A 57 12.83 0.56 7.40
C GLY A 57 13.88 1.25 6.52
N MET A 58 13.90 2.59 6.52
CA MET A 58 14.88 3.39 5.78
C MET A 58 16.13 3.74 6.59
N THR A 59 16.14 3.44 7.90
CA THR A 59 17.27 3.77 8.78
C THR A 59 18.31 2.66 8.75
N GLN A 60 19.59 3.06 8.72
CA GLN A 60 20.73 2.16 8.69
C GLN A 60 21.76 2.60 9.73
N GLU A 61 22.27 1.65 10.51
CA GLU A 61 23.33 1.88 11.48
C GLU A 61 24.44 0.84 11.35
N ASP A 62 25.69 1.30 11.41
CA ASP A 62 26.87 0.45 11.37
C ASP A 62 27.45 0.32 12.81
N ARG A 63 27.91 -0.89 13.15
CA ARG A 63 28.58 -1.24 14.41
C ARG A 63 29.86 -2.01 14.12
N LEU A 64 30.87 -1.82 14.95
CA LEU A 64 32.10 -2.60 14.89
C LEU A 64 32.09 -3.66 15.98
N ILE A 65 32.43 -4.90 15.60
CA ILE A 65 32.53 -6.04 16.51
C ILE A 65 33.95 -6.61 16.40
N GLU A 66 34.60 -6.78 17.54
CA GLU A 66 35.86 -7.51 17.63
C GLU A 66 35.60 -8.96 18.02
N VAL A 67 36.15 -9.89 17.23
CA VAL A 67 36.16 -11.33 17.52
C VAL A 67 37.57 -11.73 17.90
N GLY A 68 37.81 -11.94 19.19
CA GLY A 68 39.13 -12.22 19.75
C GLY A 68 39.54 -13.69 19.60
N LYS A 69 40.85 -13.96 19.41
CA LYS A 69 41.40 -15.31 19.19
C LYS A 69 41.09 -16.33 20.29
N ASN A 70 40.84 -15.86 21.51
CA ASN A 70 40.59 -16.70 22.69
C ASN A 70 39.09 -16.89 22.99
N GLN A 71 38.19 -16.31 22.20
CA GLN A 71 36.76 -16.46 22.40
C GLN A 71 36.27 -17.81 21.83
N SER A 72 35.39 -18.47 22.59
CA SER A 72 34.70 -19.68 22.12
C SER A 72 33.45 -19.36 21.30
N GLN A 73 32.83 -18.20 21.56
CA GLN A 73 31.70 -17.64 20.83
C GLN A 73 31.59 -16.13 21.08
N VAL A 74 30.95 -15.42 20.16
CA VAL A 74 30.58 -14.00 20.32
C VAL A 74 29.09 -13.85 20.10
N VAL A 75 28.40 -13.18 21.03
CA VAL A 75 26.99 -12.83 20.89
C VAL A 75 26.87 -11.31 20.95
N PHE A 76 26.32 -10.72 19.92
CA PHE A 76 26.08 -9.29 19.81
C PHE A 76 24.59 -9.01 19.71
N LYS A 77 24.09 -8.08 20.52
CA LYS A 77 22.67 -7.67 20.54
C LYS A 77 22.59 -6.17 20.34
N GLU A 78 21.81 -5.75 19.35
CA GLU A 78 21.65 -4.33 19.01
C GLU A 78 20.38 -3.74 19.67
N PRO A 79 20.42 -2.51 20.22
CA PRO A 79 19.22 -1.79 20.64
C PRO A 79 18.26 -1.47 19.48
N PRO A 80 16.97 -1.20 19.75
CA PRO A 80 15.99 -0.80 18.73
C PRO A 80 16.44 0.41 17.92
N LEU A 81 16.48 0.24 16.59
CA LEU A 81 16.75 1.34 15.67
C LEU A 81 15.51 2.23 15.54
N SER A 82 15.68 3.54 15.66
CA SER A 82 14.59 4.47 15.31
C SER A 82 14.32 4.44 13.82
N PHE A 83 13.04 4.50 13.44
CA PHE A 83 12.61 4.59 12.04
C PHE A 83 11.39 5.54 11.94
N GLU A 84 11.09 6.01 10.74
CA GLU A 84 9.95 6.93 10.51
C GLU A 84 8.63 6.17 10.58
N SER A 85 7.68 6.65 11.38
CA SER A 85 6.37 6.02 11.49
C SER A 85 5.26 7.05 11.70
N THR A 86 4.13 6.85 11.00
CA THR A 86 2.92 7.64 11.29
C THR A 86 2.22 7.13 12.56
N THR A 87 2.37 5.85 12.87
CA THR A 87 1.90 5.24 14.12
C THR A 87 2.71 5.77 15.31
N PRO A 88 2.08 6.24 16.40
CA PRO A 88 2.78 6.78 17.56
C PRO A 88 3.35 5.61 18.39
N LEU A 89 4.45 5.01 17.92
CA LEU A 89 5.17 3.91 18.54
C LEU A 89 6.35 4.41 19.38
N VAL A 90 6.85 3.57 20.29
CA VAL A 90 8.12 3.84 20.97
C VAL A 90 9.31 3.61 20.03
N ASN A 91 10.39 4.36 20.24
CA ASN A 91 11.64 4.25 19.47
C ASN A 91 11.42 4.45 17.96
N THR A 92 10.72 5.52 17.59
CA THR A 92 10.57 6.04 16.22
C THR A 92 11.10 7.47 16.14
N HIS A 93 11.37 7.99 14.95
CA HIS A 93 11.91 9.36 14.81
C HIS A 93 10.93 10.43 15.29
N GLU A 94 9.64 10.25 15.02
CA GLU A 94 8.58 11.19 15.38
C GLU A 94 7.92 10.83 16.72
N ASP A 95 8.70 10.26 17.65
CA ASP A 95 8.17 9.77 18.91
C ASP A 95 7.74 10.92 19.86
N ASN A 96 6.47 10.90 20.28
CA ASN A 96 5.92 11.88 21.23
C ASN A 96 5.07 11.19 22.31
N ALA A 97 5.57 11.18 23.56
CA ALA A 97 4.96 10.45 24.67
C ALA A 97 3.51 10.85 24.98
N ARG A 98 3.15 12.12 24.77
CA ARG A 98 1.78 12.60 25.00
C ARG A 98 0.85 12.10 23.90
N GLN A 99 1.26 12.20 22.63
CA GLN A 99 0.50 11.64 21.50
C GLN A 99 0.33 10.12 21.64
N ARG A 100 1.37 9.38 22.04
CA ARG A 100 1.28 7.92 22.34
C ARG A 100 0.23 7.62 23.41
N THR A 101 0.23 8.40 24.48
CA THR A 101 -0.70 8.24 25.60
C THR A 101 -2.14 8.49 25.16
N ILE A 102 -2.38 9.53 24.37
CA ILE A 102 -3.70 9.84 23.82
C ILE A 102 -4.15 8.73 22.87
N ALA A 103 -3.32 8.30 21.92
CA ALA A 103 -3.65 7.20 21.00
C ALA A 103 -4.05 5.94 21.76
N LYS A 104 -3.25 5.54 22.76
CA LYS A 104 -3.54 4.41 23.65
C LYS A 104 -4.90 4.56 24.33
N GLN A 105 -5.11 5.67 25.04
CA GLN A 105 -6.34 5.90 25.82
C GLN A 105 -7.59 5.96 24.94
N GLN A 106 -7.52 6.69 23.82
CA GLN A 106 -8.68 6.98 22.97
C GLN A 106 -9.03 5.83 22.02
N SER A 107 -8.09 4.94 21.70
CA SER A 107 -8.35 3.75 20.88
C SER A 107 -9.45 2.82 21.43
N SER A 108 -9.80 2.94 22.70
CA SER A 108 -10.84 2.11 23.35
C SER A 108 -12.17 2.83 23.56
N LYS A 109 -12.22 4.16 23.39
CA LYS A 109 -13.37 5.01 23.70
C LYS A 109 -14.14 5.30 22.43
N VAL A 110 -15.35 4.76 22.30
CA VAL A 110 -16.22 5.03 21.15
C VAL A 110 -16.73 6.47 21.24
N HIS A 111 -16.44 7.27 20.20
CA HIS A 111 -16.88 8.65 20.08
C HIS A 111 -18.23 8.72 19.34
N LEU A 112 -18.41 7.89 18.30
CA LEU A 112 -19.61 7.84 17.47
C LEU A 112 -20.07 6.40 17.23
N LYS A 113 -21.37 6.16 17.29
CA LYS A 113 -21.99 4.86 16.93
C LYS A 113 -22.80 5.01 15.64
N ALA A 114 -22.29 4.45 14.55
CA ALA A 114 -22.93 4.48 13.23
C ALA A 114 -23.26 3.08 12.67
N GLY A 115 -22.91 2.03 13.40
CA GLY A 115 -23.21 0.63 13.12
C GLY A 115 -22.80 -0.25 14.31
N LYS A 116 -22.61 -1.56 14.09
CA LYS A 116 -22.25 -2.52 15.13
C LYS A 116 -21.31 -3.62 14.64
N GLY A 117 -20.56 -4.21 15.58
CA GLY A 117 -19.77 -5.42 15.32
C GLY A 117 -18.36 -5.17 14.79
N SER A 118 -18.00 -3.94 14.40
CA SER A 118 -16.63 -3.54 14.11
C SER A 118 -16.34 -2.13 14.61
N ARG A 119 -15.06 -1.75 14.64
CA ARG A 119 -14.64 -0.38 15.00
C ARG A 119 -13.59 0.16 14.06
N LEU A 120 -13.62 1.47 13.84
CA LEU A 120 -12.58 2.20 13.13
C LEU A 120 -12.04 3.32 14.02
N PHE A 121 -10.74 3.26 14.30
CA PHE A 121 -9.99 4.31 14.97
C PHE A 121 -9.24 5.14 13.93
N LEU A 122 -9.44 6.45 13.93
CA LEU A 122 -8.65 7.41 13.17
C LEU A 122 -7.82 8.22 14.17
N PHE A 123 -6.51 8.25 13.98
CA PHE A 123 -5.60 9.07 14.78
C PHE A 123 -4.69 9.86 13.85
N ILE A 124 -4.78 11.19 13.90
CA ILE A 124 -4.03 12.08 13.02
C ILE A 124 -3.24 13.06 13.88
N ARG A 125 -1.97 13.25 13.56
CA ARG A 125 -1.06 14.09 14.35
C ARG A 125 -0.21 14.99 13.49
N HIS A 126 0.20 16.10 14.05
CA HIS A 126 1.31 16.88 13.53
C HIS A 126 2.64 16.22 13.92
N PRO A 127 3.67 16.31 13.06
CA PRO A 127 5.02 15.83 13.39
C PRO A 127 5.63 16.58 14.58
N HIS A 128 5.31 17.87 14.72
CA HIS A 128 5.77 18.74 15.80
C HIS A 128 4.60 19.15 16.69
N SER A 129 4.79 19.12 18.02
CA SER A 129 3.81 19.64 18.98
C SER A 129 3.72 21.17 18.91
N GLY A 130 2.55 21.73 19.20
CA GLY A 130 2.37 23.18 19.36
C GLY A 130 1.63 23.89 18.21
N SER A 131 1.23 23.17 17.17
CA SER A 131 0.23 23.70 16.22
C SER A 131 -1.15 23.77 16.88
N SER A 132 -1.82 24.91 16.74
CA SER A 132 -3.22 25.09 17.14
C SER A 132 -4.21 24.56 16.10
N GLU A 133 -3.74 24.29 14.89
CA GLU A 133 -4.57 23.75 13.82
C GLU A 133 -5.06 22.35 14.18
N ASN A 134 -6.26 21.99 13.71
CA ASN A 134 -6.80 20.67 13.95
C ASN A 134 -6.26 19.69 12.89
N PRO A 135 -5.48 18.66 13.26
CA PRO A 135 -4.97 17.69 12.29
C PRO A 135 -6.06 16.93 11.52
N GLY A 136 -7.28 16.88 12.06
CA GLY A 136 -8.45 16.28 11.44
C GLY A 136 -9.14 17.18 10.40
N GLU A 137 -8.65 18.38 10.14
CA GLU A 137 -9.25 19.29 9.17
C GLU A 137 -9.26 18.69 7.76
N GLY A 138 -10.38 18.85 7.05
CA GLY A 138 -10.62 18.26 5.74
C GLY A 138 -10.90 16.75 5.75
N VAL A 139 -10.85 16.09 6.91
CA VAL A 139 -11.04 14.64 7.02
C VAL A 139 -12.52 14.29 7.22
N THR A 140 -13.00 13.36 6.39
CA THR A 140 -14.36 12.83 6.49
C THR A 140 -14.38 11.32 6.24
N LEU A 141 -15.29 10.63 6.93
CA LEU A 141 -15.51 9.19 6.77
C LEU A 141 -16.85 8.97 6.08
N HIS A 142 -16.85 8.13 5.04
CA HIS A 142 -18.04 7.82 4.23
C HIS A 142 -18.25 6.32 4.12
N SER A 143 -19.51 5.90 3.92
CA SER A 143 -19.82 4.55 3.44
C SER A 143 -19.23 4.34 2.04
N LEU A 144 -19.17 3.10 1.56
CA LEU A 144 -18.69 2.80 0.22
C LEU A 144 -19.50 3.55 -0.86
N GLU A 145 -20.80 3.72 -0.64
CA GLU A 145 -21.74 4.43 -1.51
C GLU A 145 -21.56 5.96 -1.46
N GLY A 146 -20.72 6.48 -0.56
CA GLY A 146 -20.41 7.91 -0.45
C GLY A 146 -21.25 8.67 0.58
N LYS A 147 -22.12 8.00 1.34
CA LYS A 147 -22.85 8.66 2.43
C LYS A 147 -21.87 9.05 3.54
N LYS A 148 -21.80 10.34 3.88
CA LYS A 148 -20.98 10.82 5.02
C LYS A 148 -21.48 10.19 6.32
N ILE A 149 -20.55 9.62 7.09
CA ILE A 149 -20.77 8.99 8.39
C ILE A 149 -20.25 9.89 9.50
N ALA A 150 -19.05 10.45 9.32
CA ALA A 150 -18.40 11.29 10.32
C ALA A 150 -17.49 12.34 9.67
N GLY A 151 -17.13 13.37 10.43
CA GLY A 151 -16.12 14.37 10.08
C GLY A 151 -15.29 14.79 11.28
N MET A 152 -14.54 15.88 11.09
CA MET A 152 -13.66 16.46 12.10
C MET A 152 -14.36 16.74 13.44
N ASP A 153 -15.59 17.25 13.41
CA ASP A 153 -16.34 17.70 14.60
C ASP A 153 -16.83 16.54 15.49
N ASP A 154 -16.83 15.31 14.98
CA ASP A 154 -17.23 14.12 15.73
C ASP A 154 -16.08 13.56 16.61
N GLY A 155 -14.86 14.05 16.40
CA GLY A 155 -13.65 13.57 17.07
C GLY A 155 -13.19 14.45 18.24
N LEU A 156 -12.14 13.99 18.91
CA LEU A 156 -11.46 14.73 19.97
C LEU A 156 -10.20 15.39 19.42
N HIS A 157 -10.17 16.72 19.41
CA HIS A 157 -8.98 17.51 19.11
C HIS A 157 -8.24 17.88 20.40
N SER A 158 -6.95 17.57 20.46
CA SER A 158 -6.05 17.98 21.53
C SER A 158 -4.98 18.94 20.98
N SER A 159 -5.30 20.24 20.96
CA SER A 159 -4.43 21.31 20.44
C SER A 159 -3.04 21.33 21.08
N GLU A 160 -2.95 21.23 22.41
CA GLU A 160 -1.64 21.22 23.12
C GLU A 160 -0.71 20.10 22.63
N ASN A 161 -1.30 18.98 22.20
CA ASN A 161 -0.55 17.80 21.77
C ASN A 161 -0.51 17.65 20.23
N GLY A 162 -1.11 18.59 19.48
CA GLY A 162 -1.16 18.58 18.02
C GLY A 162 -1.71 17.28 17.44
N CYS A 163 -2.77 16.72 18.03
CA CYS A 163 -3.38 15.47 17.56
C CYS A 163 -4.92 15.53 17.59
N TRP A 164 -5.54 14.81 16.66
CA TRP A 164 -6.97 14.59 16.57
C TRP A 164 -7.24 13.09 16.49
N CYS A 165 -8.33 12.64 17.12
CA CYS A 165 -8.73 11.25 17.03
C CYS A 165 -10.24 11.05 17.00
N LEU A 166 -10.66 9.97 16.36
CA LEU A 166 -12.05 9.57 16.26
C LEU A 166 -12.14 8.05 16.31
N GLN A 167 -13.10 7.54 17.07
CA GLN A 167 -13.39 6.11 17.17
C GLN A 167 -14.85 5.91 16.83
N VAL A 168 -15.11 5.20 15.73
CA VAL A 168 -16.46 4.97 15.23
C VAL A 168 -16.79 3.49 15.36
N GLU A 169 -17.95 3.16 15.94
CA GLU A 169 -18.54 1.82 15.86
C GLU A 169 -19.34 1.71 14.56
N LEU A 170 -19.07 0.65 13.80
CA LEU A 170 -19.50 0.50 12.41
C LEU A 170 -19.94 -0.95 12.13
N ASP A 171 -20.78 -1.12 11.11
CA ASP A 171 -21.04 -2.45 10.54
C ASP A 171 -19.78 -2.94 9.79
N PRO A 172 -19.47 -4.25 9.76
CA PRO A 172 -18.36 -4.74 8.95
C PRO A 172 -18.53 -4.39 7.47
N GLY A 173 -17.47 -3.92 6.82
CA GLY A 173 -17.52 -3.47 5.43
C GLY A 173 -16.33 -2.59 5.03
N THR A 174 -16.38 -2.09 3.79
CA THR A 174 -15.38 -1.15 3.26
C THR A 174 -15.91 0.28 3.38
N TYR A 175 -15.06 1.17 3.85
CA TYR A 175 -15.33 2.58 4.09
C TYR A 175 -14.35 3.47 3.32
N ARG A 176 -14.75 4.71 3.06
CA ARG A 176 -13.96 5.72 2.35
C ARG A 176 -13.51 6.78 3.34
N LEU A 177 -12.20 6.88 3.56
CA LEU A 177 -11.60 8.01 4.26
C LEU A 177 -11.23 9.07 3.23
N GLN A 178 -11.92 10.21 3.24
CA GLN A 178 -11.67 11.32 2.35
C GLN A 178 -10.92 12.45 3.05
N VAL A 179 -10.06 13.13 2.29
CA VAL A 179 -9.28 14.28 2.73
C VAL A 179 -9.39 15.35 1.66
N ASP A 180 -10.02 16.46 2.03
CA ASP A 180 -10.04 17.66 1.20
C ASP A 180 -8.73 18.43 1.36
N THR A 181 -8.00 18.56 0.24
CA THR A 181 -6.72 19.27 0.14
C THR A 181 -6.85 20.60 -0.60
N GLY A 182 -8.06 21.19 -0.60
CA GLY A 182 -8.31 22.49 -1.20
C GLY A 182 -8.18 22.44 -2.72
N SER A 183 -7.35 23.31 -3.29
CA SER A 183 -7.09 23.41 -4.73
C SER A 183 -6.50 22.13 -5.34
N LEU A 184 -5.84 21.27 -4.56
CA LEU A 184 -5.39 19.94 -5.02
C LEU A 184 -6.57 18.95 -5.21
N GLY A 185 -7.73 19.24 -4.63
CA GLY A 185 -8.95 18.44 -4.67
C GLY A 185 -9.08 17.47 -3.50
N THR A 186 -10.00 16.52 -3.63
CA THR A 186 -10.25 15.51 -2.59
C THR A 186 -9.57 14.20 -2.93
N PHE A 187 -8.79 13.68 -1.98
CA PHE A 187 -8.20 12.36 -2.06
C PHE A 187 -8.92 11.41 -1.12
N GLU A 188 -9.00 10.13 -1.50
CA GLU A 188 -9.60 9.12 -0.66
C GLU A 188 -8.79 7.83 -0.64
N ARG A 189 -9.00 7.10 0.45
CA ARG A 189 -8.44 5.79 0.75
C ARG A 189 -9.55 4.86 1.24
N PHE A 190 -9.41 3.57 0.98
CA PHE A 190 -10.27 2.56 1.61
C PHE A 190 -9.74 2.08 2.95
N LEU A 191 -10.69 1.87 3.86
CA LEU A 191 -10.48 1.23 5.15
C LEU A 191 -11.47 0.08 5.27
N VAL A 192 -11.01 -1.09 5.66
CA VAL A 192 -11.85 -2.27 5.84
C VAL A 192 -12.10 -2.45 7.33
N ALA A 193 -13.36 -2.54 7.73
CA ALA A 193 -13.78 -2.89 9.08
C ALA A 193 -14.25 -4.35 9.09
N CYS A 194 -13.63 -5.19 9.93
CA CYS A 194 -13.97 -6.60 10.04
C CYS A 194 -14.73 -6.89 11.34
N GLU A 195 -15.58 -7.90 11.32
CA GLU A 195 -16.37 -8.32 12.49
C GLU A 195 -15.47 -8.72 13.67
N ASN A 196 -15.76 -8.19 14.86
CA ASN A 196 -14.98 -8.37 16.09
C ASN A 196 -13.53 -7.84 16.00
N TRP A 197 -13.26 -6.97 15.02
CA TRP A 197 -11.99 -6.27 14.87
C TRP A 197 -12.17 -4.75 14.91
N GLN A 198 -11.10 -4.11 15.35
CA GLN A 198 -10.88 -2.68 15.27
C GLN A 198 -9.76 -2.43 14.25
N THR A 199 -10.06 -1.64 13.24
CA THR A 199 -9.07 -1.12 12.29
C THR A 199 -8.56 0.21 12.83
N LEU A 200 -7.24 0.38 12.89
CA LEU A 200 -6.60 1.60 13.39
C LEU A 200 -5.85 2.26 12.24
N PHE A 201 -6.30 3.44 11.86
CA PHE A 201 -5.65 4.32 10.89
C PHE A 201 -4.82 5.36 11.64
N PHE A 202 -3.54 5.45 11.30
CA PHE A 202 -2.63 6.47 11.79
C PHE A 202 -2.18 7.35 10.62
N GLY A 203 -2.39 8.66 10.76
CA GLY A 203 -2.02 9.66 9.76
C GLY A 203 -1.11 10.73 10.36
N MET A 204 -0.27 11.30 9.51
CA MET A 204 0.53 12.47 9.84
C MET A 204 0.23 13.59 8.86
N THR A 205 0.11 14.81 9.35
CA THR A 205 -0.11 15.98 8.49
C THR A 205 1.15 16.36 7.74
N THR A 206 0.99 16.94 6.56
CA THR A 206 2.03 17.61 5.78
C THR A 206 1.46 18.90 5.23
N ASP A 207 2.36 19.84 4.93
CA ASP A 207 2.02 21.03 4.17
C ASP A 207 1.90 20.64 2.70
N PHE A 208 0.79 21.02 2.09
CA PHE A 208 0.58 20.98 0.66
C PHE A 208 0.74 22.40 0.14
N SER A 209 1.64 22.59 -0.83
CA SER A 209 1.74 23.86 -1.55
C SER A 209 1.48 23.65 -3.04
N LEU A 210 0.64 24.53 -3.59
CA LEU A 210 0.41 24.67 -5.01
C LEU A 210 0.93 26.03 -5.47
N ARG A 211 1.74 26.01 -6.53
CA ARG A 211 2.05 27.22 -7.28
C ARG A 211 1.10 27.34 -8.45
N GLU A 212 -0.02 28.04 -8.26
CA GLU A 212 -0.91 28.43 -9.37
C GLU A 212 -0.44 29.76 -9.97
N SER A 213 0.48 29.70 -10.94
CA SER A 213 1.03 30.88 -11.63
C SER A 213 1.67 31.90 -10.66
N GLU A 214 2.11 33.06 -11.15
CA GLU A 214 2.93 34.04 -10.41
C GLU A 214 2.23 34.72 -9.21
N ALA A 215 1.01 34.31 -8.81
CA ALA A 215 0.24 34.96 -7.77
C ALA A 215 -0.29 33.96 -6.72
N VAL A 216 0.36 33.97 -5.55
CA VAL A 216 -0.01 33.35 -4.26
C VAL A 216 0.23 31.83 -4.16
N GLU A 217 1.15 31.44 -3.27
CA GLU A 217 1.33 30.05 -2.82
C GLU A 217 0.28 29.76 -1.75
N GLU A 218 -0.74 28.95 -2.09
CA GLU A 218 -1.68 28.45 -1.10
C GLU A 218 -0.99 27.33 -0.31
N HIS A 219 -0.85 27.55 1.00
CA HIS A 219 -0.34 26.55 1.93
C HIS A 219 -1.50 25.97 2.74
N ILE A 220 -1.68 24.65 2.67
CA ILE A 220 -2.72 23.96 3.41
C ILE A 220 -2.13 22.73 4.12
N THR A 221 -2.30 22.66 5.44
CA THR A 221 -1.85 21.52 6.25
C THR A 221 -2.94 20.45 6.26
N ARG A 222 -2.66 19.26 5.71
CA ARG A 222 -3.63 18.14 5.69
C ARG A 222 -2.95 16.80 5.95
N VAL A 223 -3.71 15.79 6.35
CA VAL A 223 -3.19 14.43 6.50
C VAL A 223 -2.72 13.85 5.16
N LEU A 224 -1.49 13.30 5.15
CA LEU A 224 -0.95 12.65 3.97
C LEU A 224 -1.36 11.17 3.92
N LEU A 225 -2.38 10.84 3.11
CA LEU A 225 -2.89 9.48 3.01
C LEU A 225 -1.83 8.47 2.52
N LYS A 226 -0.88 8.88 1.68
CA LYS A 226 0.14 7.96 1.11
C LYS A 226 1.07 7.35 2.16
N SER A 227 1.41 8.10 3.21
CA SER A 227 2.37 7.66 4.23
C SER A 227 1.69 7.07 5.47
N SER A 228 0.36 7.13 5.54
CA SER A 228 -0.44 6.61 6.66
C SER A 228 -0.14 5.14 6.97
N SER A 229 -0.48 4.71 8.18
CA SER A 229 -0.37 3.33 8.64
C SER A 229 -1.74 2.75 8.97
N VAL A 230 -1.90 1.44 8.75
CA VAL A 230 -3.06 0.69 9.23
C VAL A 230 -2.64 -0.52 10.02
N HIS A 231 -3.27 -0.65 11.19
CA HIS A 231 -3.16 -1.78 12.08
C HIS A 231 -4.55 -2.37 12.31
N MET A 232 -4.60 -3.61 12.79
CA MET A 232 -5.83 -4.22 13.26
C MET A 232 -5.60 -4.87 14.62
N MET A 233 -6.65 -4.87 15.44
CA MET A 233 -6.66 -5.63 16.70
C MET A 233 -8.07 -6.05 17.06
N LYS A 234 -8.22 -7.06 17.92
CA LYS A 234 -9.55 -7.48 18.39
C LYS A 234 -10.26 -6.33 19.11
N THR A 235 -11.57 -6.19 18.88
CA THR A 235 -12.40 -5.22 19.60
C THR A 235 -12.28 -5.39 21.11
N GLY A 236 -12.17 -4.29 21.85
CA GLY A 236 -12.00 -4.30 23.31
C GLY A 236 -10.55 -4.42 23.78
N LYS A 237 -9.59 -4.70 22.88
CA LYS A 237 -8.17 -4.50 23.16
C LYS A 237 -7.82 -3.02 23.00
N ILE A 238 -6.78 -2.59 23.70
CA ILE A 238 -6.27 -1.23 23.71
C ILE A 238 -5.00 -1.17 22.87
N PHE A 239 -4.85 -0.16 22.01
CA PHE A 239 -3.61 0.07 21.26
C PHE A 239 -2.42 0.20 22.20
N ASP A 240 -1.38 -0.59 21.98
CA ASP A 240 -0.15 -0.52 22.75
C ASP A 240 1.03 0.00 21.90
N PRO A 241 1.50 1.25 22.15
CA PRO A 241 2.63 1.84 21.45
C PRO A 241 3.96 1.08 21.57
N ALA A 242 4.09 0.25 22.61
CA ALA A 242 5.28 -0.56 22.88
C ALA A 242 5.18 -1.99 22.32
N SER A 243 4.07 -2.33 21.64
CA SER A 243 3.86 -3.68 21.11
C SER A 243 4.87 -4.01 20.01
N ALA A 244 5.60 -5.12 20.21
CA ALA A 244 6.48 -5.68 19.19
C ALA A 244 5.72 -6.01 17.90
N SER A 245 4.47 -6.50 18.00
CA SER A 245 3.62 -6.79 16.83
C SER A 245 3.25 -5.52 16.06
N SER A 246 2.93 -4.41 16.75
CA SER A 246 2.70 -3.12 16.09
C SER A 246 3.95 -2.62 15.37
N ARG A 247 5.11 -2.70 16.02
CA ARG A 247 6.39 -2.30 15.42
C ARG A 247 6.74 -3.15 14.20
N MET A 248 6.54 -4.47 14.29
CA MET A 248 6.72 -5.41 13.19
C MET A 248 5.80 -5.11 12.00
N THR A 249 4.54 -4.78 12.29
CA THR A 249 3.53 -4.41 11.29
C THR A 249 3.98 -3.17 10.52
N GLU A 250 4.49 -2.16 11.21
CA GLU A 250 4.94 -0.92 10.58
C GLU A 250 6.22 -1.12 9.74
N LEU A 251 7.19 -1.88 10.24
CA LEU A 251 8.38 -2.24 9.47
C LEU A 251 8.01 -3.04 8.21
N SER A 252 7.03 -3.94 8.31
CA SER A 252 6.50 -4.70 7.17
C SER A 252 5.78 -3.81 6.16
N LYS A 253 5.06 -2.77 6.61
CA LYS A 253 4.47 -1.76 5.74
C LYS A 253 5.55 -1.00 4.96
N ILE A 254 6.61 -0.55 5.64
CA ILE A 254 7.73 0.18 5.03
C ILE A 254 8.48 -0.71 4.02
N ALA A 255 8.68 -1.98 4.35
CA ALA A 255 9.30 -2.95 3.45
C ALA A 255 8.48 -3.14 2.17
N LEU A 256 7.17 -3.34 2.32
CA LEU A 256 6.23 -3.44 1.20
C LEU A 256 6.23 -2.19 0.32
N GLU A 257 6.21 -1.00 0.94
CA GLU A 257 6.28 0.30 0.25
C GLU A 257 7.56 0.46 -0.57
N SER A 258 8.69 0.06 -0.01
CA SER A 258 10.00 0.12 -0.68
C SER A 258 10.27 -1.02 -1.66
N GLY A 259 9.32 -1.95 -1.84
CA GLY A 259 9.50 -3.13 -2.69
C GLY A 259 10.58 -4.09 -2.19
N ARG A 260 10.87 -4.07 -0.89
CA ARG A 260 11.86 -4.92 -0.23
C ARG A 260 11.18 -6.05 0.53
N THR A 261 11.92 -7.14 0.69
CA THR A 261 11.55 -8.25 1.56
C THR A 261 12.19 -8.01 2.92
N ALA A 262 11.41 -7.64 3.95
CA ALA A 262 11.88 -7.51 5.33
C ALA A 262 11.56 -8.75 6.17
N VAL A 263 11.24 -9.85 5.51
CA VAL A 263 10.78 -11.07 6.12
C VAL A 263 11.46 -12.25 5.44
N ASP A 264 12.12 -13.09 6.23
CA ASP A 264 12.65 -14.37 5.75
C ASP A 264 11.52 -15.38 5.50
N GLU A 265 11.50 -16.01 4.32
CA GLU A 265 10.47 -16.99 3.92
C GLU A 265 10.34 -18.12 4.92
N ASN A 266 11.46 -18.69 5.37
CA ASN A 266 11.46 -19.85 6.26
C ASN A 266 10.97 -19.51 7.67
N SER A 267 11.16 -18.26 8.09
CA SER A 267 10.81 -17.80 9.44
C SER A 267 9.43 -17.14 9.49
N PHE A 268 8.88 -16.68 8.35
CA PHE A 268 7.66 -15.87 8.36
C PHE A 268 6.45 -16.59 8.92
N GLY A 269 6.19 -17.83 8.48
CA GLY A 269 5.01 -18.57 8.94
C GLY A 269 4.99 -18.72 10.47
N LYS A 270 6.17 -18.99 11.05
CA LYS A 270 6.35 -19.05 12.50
C LYS A 270 6.18 -17.67 13.16
N LEU A 271 6.83 -16.63 12.62
CA LEU A 271 6.70 -15.26 13.14
C LEU A 271 5.26 -14.77 13.08
N PHE A 272 4.52 -15.07 12.01
CA PHE A 272 3.12 -14.72 11.88
C PHE A 272 2.25 -15.48 12.88
N ALA A 273 2.46 -16.78 13.06
CA ALA A 273 1.76 -17.57 14.07
C ALA A 273 1.99 -17.03 15.49
N GLU A 274 3.21 -16.56 15.79
CA GLU A 274 3.56 -15.93 17.06
C GLU A 274 3.01 -14.49 17.21
N ASN A 275 2.69 -13.80 16.11
CA ASN A 275 2.27 -12.38 16.09
C ASN A 275 0.86 -12.16 15.51
N ILE A 276 -0.03 -13.13 15.67
CA ILE A 276 -1.40 -13.14 15.12
C ILE A 276 -2.28 -11.97 15.61
N ASP A 277 -1.84 -11.25 16.64
CA ASP A 277 -2.56 -10.12 17.26
C ASP A 277 -2.82 -8.95 16.30
N ASN A 278 -2.02 -8.81 15.23
CA ASN A 278 -2.22 -7.82 14.19
C ASN A 278 -2.23 -8.45 12.78
N PRO A 279 -3.41 -8.79 12.24
CA PRO A 279 -3.55 -9.39 10.91
C PRO A 279 -2.91 -8.59 9.77
N MET A 280 -2.73 -7.27 9.92
CA MET A 280 -2.07 -6.46 8.89
C MET A 280 -0.61 -6.88 8.68
N PHE A 281 0.08 -7.39 9.70
CA PHE A 281 1.42 -7.97 9.53
C PHE A 281 1.41 -9.13 8.52
N GLY A 282 0.44 -10.04 8.67
CA GLY A 282 0.25 -11.18 7.76
C GLY A 282 -0.07 -10.72 6.34
N ILE A 283 -0.95 -9.73 6.19
CA ILE A 283 -1.30 -9.16 4.88
C ILE A 283 -0.07 -8.55 4.21
N TYR A 284 0.68 -7.67 4.90
CA TYR A 284 1.87 -7.04 4.32
C TYR A 284 2.95 -8.06 3.97
N GLY A 285 3.23 -9.00 4.87
CA GLY A 285 4.27 -10.00 4.61
C GLY A 285 3.88 -10.96 3.49
N ALA A 286 2.61 -11.37 3.37
CA ALA A 286 2.16 -12.19 2.24
C ALA A 286 2.35 -11.48 0.88
N HIS A 287 2.07 -10.17 0.82
CA HIS A 287 2.35 -9.39 -0.39
C HIS A 287 3.85 -9.18 -0.66
N GLN A 288 4.69 -9.08 0.37
CA GLN A 288 6.15 -9.06 0.21
C GLN A 288 6.65 -10.39 -0.37
N LEU A 289 6.18 -11.53 0.16
CA LEU A 289 6.55 -12.85 -0.34
C LEU A 289 6.13 -13.05 -1.80
N LEU A 290 4.96 -12.55 -2.20
CA LEU A 290 4.54 -12.54 -3.61
C LEU A 290 5.46 -11.74 -4.53
N GLY A 291 6.18 -10.75 -3.98
CA GLY A 291 7.16 -9.95 -4.72
C GLY A 291 8.50 -10.65 -4.94
N ASN A 292 8.75 -11.79 -4.28
CA ASN A 292 10.01 -12.52 -4.43
C ASN A 292 10.14 -13.10 -5.85
N ARG A 293 11.38 -13.29 -6.32
CA ARG A 293 11.66 -13.84 -7.66
C ARG A 293 11.08 -15.25 -7.84
N ARG A 294 10.98 -16.01 -6.76
CA ARG A 294 10.41 -17.36 -6.70
C ARG A 294 9.55 -17.47 -5.43
N PRO A 295 8.32 -16.94 -5.43
CA PRO A 295 7.46 -16.96 -4.25
C PRO A 295 7.17 -18.40 -3.81
N ASP A 296 7.29 -18.69 -2.51
CA ASP A 296 6.75 -19.92 -1.93
C ASP A 296 5.23 -19.77 -1.72
N TYR A 297 4.47 -20.26 -2.69
CA TYR A 297 3.02 -20.22 -2.64
C TYR A 297 2.41 -21.07 -1.52
N THR A 298 3.12 -22.08 -1.01
CA THR A 298 2.61 -22.91 0.09
C THR A 298 2.46 -22.07 1.35
N ILE A 299 3.50 -21.31 1.70
CA ILE A 299 3.50 -20.41 2.86
C ILE A 299 2.43 -19.32 2.68
N ILE A 300 2.33 -18.73 1.49
CA ILE A 300 1.33 -17.69 1.20
C ILE A 300 -0.10 -18.26 1.29
N ASP A 301 -0.33 -19.50 0.85
CA ASP A 301 -1.62 -20.20 0.98
C ASP A 301 -2.01 -20.44 2.44
N GLU A 302 -1.06 -20.85 3.27
CA GLU A 302 -1.28 -21.04 4.71
C GLU A 302 -1.65 -19.72 5.41
N ILE A 303 -0.91 -18.65 5.12
CA ILE A 303 -1.17 -17.32 5.67
C ILE A 303 -2.53 -16.80 5.21
N ALA A 304 -2.85 -16.91 3.92
CA ALA A 304 -4.14 -16.46 3.38
C ALA A 304 -5.30 -17.21 4.05
N LYS A 305 -5.19 -18.53 4.22
CA LYS A 305 -6.19 -19.35 4.93
C LYS A 305 -6.36 -18.93 6.38
N GLN A 306 -5.25 -18.67 7.08
CA GLN A 306 -5.30 -18.21 8.46
C GLN A 306 -5.93 -16.81 8.56
N LEU A 307 -5.52 -15.86 7.71
CA LEU A 307 -6.09 -14.52 7.67
C LEU A 307 -7.58 -14.52 7.33
N GLU A 308 -8.02 -15.35 6.39
CA GLU A 308 -9.43 -15.49 6.03
C GLU A 308 -10.25 -16.05 7.19
N SER A 309 -9.72 -17.01 7.94
CA SER A 309 -10.40 -17.51 9.14
C SER A 309 -10.49 -16.46 10.26
N LEU A 310 -9.55 -15.51 10.32
CA LEU A 310 -9.54 -14.42 11.29
C LEU A 310 -10.44 -13.24 10.91
N LEU A 311 -10.39 -12.83 9.65
CA LEU A 311 -10.96 -11.56 9.17
C LEU A 311 -12.23 -11.75 8.32
N GLY A 312 -12.53 -12.98 7.91
CA GLY A 312 -13.58 -13.26 6.93
C GLY A 312 -13.18 -12.74 5.53
N PRO A 313 -14.16 -12.22 4.75
CA PRO A 313 -13.95 -11.85 3.34
C PRO A 313 -13.23 -10.49 3.18
N HIS A 314 -12.05 -10.34 3.76
CA HIS A 314 -11.25 -9.12 3.65
C HIS A 314 -10.69 -8.97 2.22
N PRO A 315 -10.93 -7.86 1.50
CA PRO A 315 -10.51 -7.70 0.10
C PRO A 315 -9.02 -7.96 -0.17
N ASP A 316 -8.11 -7.47 0.67
CA ASP A 316 -6.68 -7.76 0.51
C ASP A 316 -6.34 -9.24 0.70
N VAL A 317 -6.96 -9.93 1.67
CA VAL A 317 -6.78 -11.38 1.88
C VAL A 317 -7.33 -12.17 0.71
N LEU A 318 -8.54 -11.82 0.26
CA LEU A 318 -9.19 -12.42 -0.89
C LEU A 318 -8.36 -12.25 -2.17
N SER A 319 -7.71 -11.10 -2.35
CA SER A 319 -6.84 -10.83 -3.50
C SER A 319 -5.65 -11.78 -3.56
N LEU A 320 -5.13 -12.21 -2.40
CA LEU A 320 -4.01 -13.13 -2.35
C LEU A 320 -4.38 -14.41 -3.12
N TRP A 321 -5.62 -14.93 -3.01
CA TRP A 321 -6.05 -16.15 -3.69
C TRP A 321 -6.02 -16.07 -5.22
N LEU A 322 -5.97 -14.86 -5.79
CA LEU A 322 -5.90 -14.62 -7.24
C LEU A 322 -4.52 -14.88 -7.84
N ARG A 323 -3.50 -15.10 -6.99
CA ARG A 323 -2.14 -15.44 -7.41
C ARG A 323 -2.04 -16.73 -8.22
N ASN A 324 -2.95 -17.68 -7.96
CA ASN A 324 -2.87 -19.03 -8.51
C ASN A 324 -4.10 -19.31 -9.37
N SER A 325 -4.05 -18.90 -10.64
CA SER A 325 -5.16 -19.07 -11.60
C SER A 325 -5.41 -20.52 -12.04
N SER A 326 -4.82 -21.49 -11.35
CA SER A 326 -4.92 -22.92 -11.62
C SER A 326 -5.65 -23.60 -10.46
N ASP A 327 -6.95 -23.82 -10.64
CA ASP A 327 -7.78 -24.80 -9.93
C ASP A 327 -8.24 -24.63 -8.47
N ARG A 328 -7.77 -23.67 -7.67
CA ARG A 328 -8.22 -23.60 -6.25
C ARG A 328 -9.46 -22.77 -5.94
N LEU A 329 -9.83 -21.79 -6.77
CA LEU A 329 -11.08 -21.06 -6.59
C LEU A 329 -12.18 -21.78 -7.35
N ASP A 330 -13.10 -22.41 -6.61
CA ASP A 330 -14.30 -23.02 -7.18
C ASP A 330 -15.01 -21.98 -8.08
N LYS A 331 -15.10 -22.32 -9.37
CA LYS A 331 -15.01 -21.41 -10.51
C LYS A 331 -16.20 -20.45 -10.75
N LYS A 332 -17.08 -20.16 -9.77
CA LYS A 332 -18.36 -19.48 -10.09
C LYS A 332 -18.80 -18.25 -9.27
N SER A 333 -18.21 -17.88 -8.14
CA SER A 333 -18.76 -16.76 -7.34
C SER A 333 -17.77 -15.74 -6.77
N PHE A 334 -16.46 -15.89 -7.00
CA PHE A 334 -15.51 -14.89 -6.48
C PHE A 334 -15.67 -13.55 -7.23
N THR A 335 -16.22 -12.56 -6.51
CA THR A 335 -16.41 -11.18 -6.97
C THR A 335 -15.91 -10.21 -5.91
N LEU A 336 -15.13 -9.21 -6.32
CA LEU A 336 -14.67 -8.12 -5.46
C LEU A 336 -15.40 -6.82 -5.85
N SER A 337 -16.57 -6.62 -5.25
CA SER A 337 -17.39 -5.41 -5.44
C SER A 337 -16.79 -4.16 -4.77
N SER A 338 -16.03 -4.38 -3.69
CA SER A 338 -15.29 -3.36 -2.96
C SER A 338 -13.78 -3.41 -3.26
N PRO A 339 -13.11 -2.26 -3.40
CA PRO A 339 -11.69 -2.21 -3.65
C PRO A 339 -10.88 -2.65 -2.40
N PRO A 340 -9.68 -3.22 -2.60
CA PRO A 340 -8.75 -3.51 -1.52
C PRO A 340 -8.07 -2.24 -0.99
N MET A 341 -7.44 -2.33 0.19
CA MET A 341 -6.66 -1.21 0.73
C MET A 341 -5.31 -1.07 0.04
N LEU A 342 -4.70 -2.17 -0.38
CA LEU A 342 -3.33 -2.17 -0.94
C LEU A 342 -3.34 -2.11 -2.46
N THR A 343 -2.39 -1.33 -2.99
CA THR A 343 -2.09 -1.29 -4.41
C THR A 343 -1.73 -2.68 -4.92
N ARG A 344 -0.90 -3.45 -4.19
CA ARG A 344 -0.52 -4.82 -4.56
C ARG A 344 -1.70 -5.78 -4.70
N SER A 345 -2.69 -5.70 -3.82
CA SER A 345 -3.95 -6.46 -3.92
C SER A 345 -4.72 -6.09 -5.17
N TRP A 346 -4.75 -4.80 -5.49
CA TRP A 346 -5.39 -4.28 -6.69
C TRP A 346 -4.70 -4.76 -7.98
N GLU A 347 -3.37 -4.89 -7.99
CA GLU A 347 -2.62 -5.43 -9.14
C GLU A 347 -3.05 -6.86 -9.46
N LEU A 348 -3.19 -7.70 -8.41
CA LEU A 348 -3.64 -9.09 -8.54
C LEU A 348 -5.06 -9.16 -9.12
N LEU A 349 -5.96 -8.33 -8.57
CA LEU A 349 -7.34 -8.22 -9.06
C LEU A 349 -7.39 -7.78 -10.52
N THR A 350 -6.64 -6.74 -10.86
CA THR A 350 -6.57 -6.17 -12.20
C THR A 350 -6.05 -7.19 -13.21
N ARG A 351 -4.97 -7.92 -12.87
CA ARG A 351 -4.42 -8.98 -13.73
C ARG A 351 -5.42 -10.11 -13.93
N GLU A 352 -6.08 -10.57 -12.87
CA GLU A 352 -7.06 -11.65 -12.98
C GLU A 352 -8.31 -11.22 -13.77
N SER A 353 -8.65 -9.93 -13.77
CA SER A 353 -9.76 -9.38 -14.58
C SER A 353 -9.57 -9.55 -16.10
N LEU A 354 -8.35 -9.81 -16.57
CA LEU A 354 -8.07 -10.15 -17.97
C LEU A 354 -8.55 -11.55 -18.34
N ARG A 355 -8.55 -12.47 -17.37
CA ARG A 355 -8.98 -13.87 -17.51
C ARG A 355 -10.46 -13.99 -17.20
N ARG A 356 -10.92 -13.30 -16.14
CA ARG A 356 -12.27 -13.37 -15.61
C ARG A 356 -12.84 -11.97 -15.39
N SER A 357 -13.52 -11.41 -16.39
CA SER A 357 -14.09 -10.06 -16.26
C SER A 357 -15.16 -9.96 -15.17
N SER A 358 -15.80 -11.06 -14.78
CA SER A 358 -16.78 -11.08 -13.69
C SER A 358 -16.18 -10.85 -12.30
N ILE A 359 -14.85 -10.90 -12.16
CA ILE A 359 -14.20 -10.69 -10.86
C ILE A 359 -14.42 -9.27 -10.32
N VAL A 360 -14.50 -8.29 -11.21
CA VAL A 360 -14.93 -6.93 -10.93
C VAL A 360 -16.26 -6.73 -11.65
N PRO A 361 -17.40 -6.83 -10.95
CA PRO A 361 -18.71 -6.68 -11.58
C PRO A 361 -18.84 -5.31 -12.25
N GLU A 362 -19.46 -5.27 -13.43
CA GLU A 362 -19.76 -4.02 -14.12
C GLU A 362 -20.66 -3.13 -13.24
N GLY A 363 -20.32 -1.85 -13.14
CA GLY A 363 -21.03 -0.89 -12.30
C GLY A 363 -20.77 -1.07 -10.80
N SER A 364 -19.93 -2.02 -10.36
CA SER A 364 -19.47 -2.06 -8.98
C SER A 364 -18.64 -0.84 -8.63
N PHE A 365 -18.43 -0.58 -7.33
CA PHE A 365 -17.57 0.52 -6.92
C PHE A 365 -16.15 0.33 -7.44
N SER A 366 -15.58 -0.89 -7.34
CA SER A 366 -14.28 -1.23 -7.92
C SER A 366 -14.18 -0.89 -9.42
N ASP A 367 -15.25 -1.10 -10.19
CA ASP A 367 -15.26 -0.72 -11.61
C ASP A 367 -15.18 0.80 -11.80
N ARG A 368 -16.02 1.57 -11.10
CA ARG A 368 -16.09 3.04 -11.21
C ARG A 368 -14.82 3.75 -10.69
N PHE A 369 -14.26 3.21 -9.61
CA PHE A 369 -13.03 3.64 -8.95
C PHE A 369 -11.81 3.77 -9.87
N SER A 370 -11.80 3.04 -10.98
CA SER A 370 -10.70 3.05 -11.94
C SER A 370 -10.38 4.43 -12.52
N ASN A 371 -11.36 5.36 -12.51
CA ASN A 371 -11.19 6.74 -12.93
C ASN A 371 -10.72 7.60 -11.75
N GLY A 372 -9.45 8.00 -11.70
CA GLY A 372 -8.92 8.80 -10.58
C GLY A 372 -7.91 8.05 -9.70
N MET A 373 -7.66 6.77 -10.00
CA MET A 373 -6.73 5.96 -9.23
C MET A 373 -5.31 6.54 -9.29
N LEU A 374 -4.66 6.57 -8.14
CA LEU A 374 -3.27 6.96 -7.98
C LEU A 374 -2.48 5.74 -7.53
N SER A 375 -1.47 5.36 -8.31
CA SER A 375 -0.57 4.28 -7.95
C SER A 375 0.46 4.77 -6.94
N THR A 376 0.08 4.77 -5.66
CA THR A 376 1.00 5.01 -4.54
C THR A 376 1.24 3.72 -3.80
N ALA A 377 2.51 3.35 -3.56
CA ALA A 377 2.79 2.24 -2.65
C ALA A 377 2.70 2.75 -1.19
N PRO A 378 2.22 1.93 -0.23
CA PRO A 378 1.57 0.63 -0.43
C PRO A 378 0.05 0.75 -0.69
N TRP A 379 -0.53 1.95 -0.53
CA TRP A 379 -1.98 2.16 -0.47
C TRP A 379 -2.63 2.47 -1.81
N LEU A 380 -3.77 1.84 -2.05
CA LEU A 380 -4.66 2.20 -3.14
C LEU A 380 -5.33 3.55 -2.82
N LEU A 381 -4.90 4.59 -3.52
CA LEU A 381 -5.44 5.95 -3.38
C LEU A 381 -6.25 6.35 -4.61
N HIS A 382 -7.19 7.27 -4.40
CA HIS A 382 -8.01 7.81 -5.46
C HIS A 382 -8.23 9.29 -5.29
N ARG A 383 -8.13 10.01 -6.39
CA ARG A 383 -8.57 11.39 -6.47
C ARG A 383 -10.04 11.36 -6.84
N VAL A 384 -10.88 11.87 -5.95
CA VAL A 384 -12.32 11.97 -6.20
C VAL A 384 -12.52 12.90 -7.39
N THR A 385 -13.00 12.35 -8.50
CA THR A 385 -13.41 13.11 -9.67
C THR A 385 -14.93 13.17 -9.73
N ILE A 386 -15.47 14.25 -10.29
CA ILE A 386 -16.90 14.29 -10.62
C ILE A 386 -17.10 13.28 -11.74
N GLU A 387 -17.65 12.11 -11.41
CA GLU A 387 -17.90 11.07 -12.41
C GLU A 387 -18.86 11.61 -13.48
N PRO A 388 -18.47 11.65 -14.77
CA PRO A 388 -19.44 11.85 -15.82
C PRO A 388 -20.39 10.66 -15.84
N GLU A 389 -21.68 10.90 -16.13
CA GLU A 389 -22.67 9.82 -16.29
C GLU A 389 -22.13 8.78 -17.26
N THR A 390 -21.94 7.55 -16.78
CA THR A 390 -21.39 6.48 -17.61
C THR A 390 -22.49 5.99 -18.55
N GLY A 391 -22.23 6.13 -19.85
CA GLY A 391 -23.08 5.54 -20.89
C GLY A 391 -23.22 4.02 -20.71
N SER A 392 -24.40 3.48 -21.02
CA SER A 392 -24.70 2.07 -20.78
C SER A 392 -23.91 1.11 -21.69
N GLY A 393 -23.43 0.02 -21.10
CA GLY A 393 -22.95 -1.18 -21.78
C GLY A 393 -21.45 -1.23 -22.04
N THR A 394 -20.77 -2.18 -21.39
CA THR A 394 -19.37 -2.56 -21.67
C THR A 394 -19.25 -3.38 -22.95
N PRO A 395 -18.42 -2.98 -23.93
CA PRO A 395 -18.23 -3.77 -25.15
C PRO A 395 -17.55 -5.11 -24.88
N SER A 396 -17.74 -6.08 -25.79
CA SER A 396 -17.03 -7.36 -25.74
C SER A 396 -15.52 -7.16 -25.92
N ARG A 397 -14.71 -8.12 -25.43
CA ARG A 397 -13.24 -8.07 -25.57
C ARG A 397 -12.80 -7.93 -27.03
N ALA A 398 -13.44 -8.65 -27.95
CA ALA A 398 -13.15 -8.58 -29.38
C ALA A 398 -13.45 -7.18 -29.94
N ARG A 399 -14.62 -6.61 -29.60
CA ARG A 399 -15.00 -5.27 -30.04
C ARG A 399 -14.07 -4.20 -29.48
N THR A 400 -13.67 -4.29 -28.22
CA THR A 400 -12.69 -3.36 -27.64
C THR A 400 -11.35 -3.43 -28.37
N GLN A 401 -10.89 -4.63 -28.72
CA GLN A 401 -9.62 -4.79 -29.43
C GLN A 401 -9.66 -4.16 -30.84
N GLU A 402 -10.81 -4.26 -31.51
CA GLU A 402 -11.08 -3.58 -32.79
C GLU A 402 -11.04 -2.06 -32.63
N MET A 403 -11.73 -1.52 -31.62
CA MET A 403 -11.74 -0.08 -31.33
C MET A 403 -10.33 0.46 -31.00
N LEU A 404 -9.52 -0.31 -30.27
CA LEU A 404 -8.12 0.03 -30.01
C LEU A 404 -7.27 0.02 -31.29
N ALA A 405 -7.53 -0.93 -32.19
CA ALA A 405 -6.86 -0.98 -33.48
C ALA A 405 -7.21 0.22 -34.36
N ASP A 406 -8.48 0.64 -34.35
CA ASP A 406 -8.94 1.84 -35.07
C ASP A 406 -8.33 3.12 -34.47
N LEU A 407 -8.33 3.26 -33.14
CA LEU A 407 -7.67 4.39 -32.46
C LEU A 407 -6.18 4.46 -32.81
N ALA A 408 -5.48 3.33 -32.81
CA ALA A 408 -4.07 3.27 -33.20
C ALA A 408 -3.87 3.70 -34.67
N ARG A 409 -4.71 3.20 -35.59
CA ARG A 409 -4.67 3.57 -37.02
C ARG A 409 -4.87 5.08 -37.20
N ILE A 410 -5.86 5.66 -36.52
CA ILE A 410 -6.16 7.09 -36.55
C ILE A 410 -4.97 7.90 -36.02
N SER A 411 -4.42 7.50 -34.87
CA SER A 411 -3.26 8.16 -34.26
C SER A 411 -1.99 8.14 -35.12
N GLY A 412 -1.88 7.17 -36.04
CA GLY A 412 -0.78 7.08 -37.02
C GLY A 412 -0.89 8.08 -38.18
N THR A 413 -2.04 8.73 -38.36
CA THR A 413 -2.23 9.79 -39.38
C THR A 413 -1.95 11.16 -38.77
N THR A 414 -1.46 12.12 -39.57
CA THR A 414 -1.20 13.50 -39.09
C THR A 414 -2.46 14.17 -38.53
N LYS A 415 -3.61 13.97 -39.19
CA LYS A 415 -4.93 14.51 -38.75
C LYS A 415 -5.36 13.87 -37.43
N GLY A 416 -5.33 12.55 -37.33
CA GLY A 416 -5.76 11.83 -36.13
C GLY A 416 -4.82 12.02 -34.94
N PHE A 417 -3.51 12.09 -35.16
CA PHE A 417 -2.54 12.49 -34.13
C PHE A 417 -2.87 13.87 -33.58
N SER A 418 -3.09 14.85 -34.47
CA SER A 418 -3.44 16.22 -34.07
C SER A 418 -4.77 16.29 -33.33
N LEU A 419 -5.75 15.45 -33.70
CA LEU A 419 -7.05 15.37 -33.04
C LEU A 419 -6.95 14.79 -31.63
N LEU A 420 -6.21 13.70 -31.45
CA LEU A 420 -5.95 13.10 -30.13
C LEU A 420 -5.11 14.02 -29.24
N ASP A 421 -4.05 14.61 -29.79
CA ASP A 421 -3.21 15.59 -29.08
C ASP A 421 -4.01 16.84 -28.69
N ALA A 422 -4.88 17.34 -29.59
CA ALA A 422 -5.80 18.41 -29.26
C ALA A 422 -6.81 18.00 -28.19
N ALA A 423 -7.34 16.76 -28.19
CA ALA A 423 -8.24 16.28 -27.16
C ALA A 423 -7.55 16.24 -25.79
N LEU A 424 -6.31 15.77 -25.72
CA LEU A 424 -5.49 15.79 -24.49
C LEU A 424 -5.18 17.22 -24.02
N LYS A 425 -4.91 18.15 -24.95
CA LYS A 425 -4.55 19.54 -24.62
C LYS A 425 -5.74 20.44 -24.31
N LYS A 426 -6.89 20.23 -24.96
CA LYS A 426 -7.98 21.23 -25.02
C LYS A 426 -9.15 20.99 -24.08
N ARG A 427 -9.35 19.83 -23.43
CA ARG A 427 -10.61 19.64 -22.69
C ARG A 427 -10.60 18.88 -21.38
N LYS A 428 -11.46 19.44 -20.52
CA LYS A 428 -11.98 19.03 -19.22
C LYS A 428 -12.94 17.81 -19.28
N ASP A 429 -13.20 17.23 -20.45
CA ASP A 429 -14.25 16.21 -20.66
C ASP A 429 -13.74 14.78 -20.79
N LEU A 430 -12.42 14.57 -20.92
CA LEU A 430 -11.81 13.26 -20.76
C LEU A 430 -11.62 12.94 -19.28
N THR A 431 -12.07 11.76 -18.89
CA THR A 431 -11.67 11.14 -17.63
C THR A 431 -10.17 10.84 -17.64
N GLN A 432 -9.57 10.68 -16.46
CA GLN A 432 -8.16 10.33 -16.34
C GLN A 432 -7.82 9.02 -17.07
N LEU A 433 -8.72 8.03 -17.03
CA LEU A 433 -8.50 6.76 -17.72
C LEU A 433 -8.57 6.92 -19.25
N GLU A 434 -9.52 7.69 -19.78
CA GLU A 434 -9.57 8.02 -21.21
C GLU A 434 -8.29 8.76 -21.65
N HIS A 435 -7.81 9.69 -20.83
CA HIS A 435 -6.54 10.38 -21.07
C HIS A 435 -5.36 9.39 -21.12
N SER A 436 -5.26 8.44 -20.18
CA SER A 436 -4.22 7.41 -20.19
C SER A 436 -4.29 6.50 -21.43
N ILE A 437 -5.49 6.12 -21.86
CA ILE A 437 -5.69 5.32 -23.08
C ILE A 437 -5.25 6.10 -24.32
N ALA A 438 -5.69 7.35 -24.46
CA ALA A 438 -5.32 8.22 -25.57
C ALA A 438 -3.79 8.48 -25.61
N GLN A 439 -3.17 8.75 -24.46
CA GLN A 439 -1.71 8.92 -24.37
C GLN A 439 -0.97 7.65 -24.78
N ALA A 440 -1.45 6.47 -24.40
CA ALA A 440 -0.86 5.20 -24.83
C ALA A 440 -0.90 5.02 -26.36
N MET A 441 -1.98 5.47 -27.03
CA MET A 441 -2.06 5.47 -28.50
C MET A 441 -1.03 6.41 -29.12
N LEU A 442 -0.93 7.65 -28.63
CA LEU A 442 0.02 8.64 -29.16
C LEU A 442 1.47 8.18 -29.01
N ASN A 443 1.83 7.62 -27.84
CA ASN A 443 3.17 7.09 -27.59
C ASN A 443 3.51 5.96 -28.57
N GLN A 444 2.53 5.12 -28.91
CA GLN A 444 2.73 4.07 -29.90
C GLN A 444 2.95 4.62 -31.31
N ALA A 445 2.15 5.61 -31.72
CA ALA A 445 2.30 6.26 -33.02
C ALA A 445 3.69 6.89 -33.17
N GLN A 446 4.21 7.54 -32.11
CA GLN A 446 5.56 8.10 -32.07
C GLN A 446 6.65 7.01 -32.22
N GLN A 447 6.43 5.84 -31.61
CA GLN A 447 7.35 4.69 -31.72
C GLN A 447 7.25 3.95 -33.05
N ARG A 448 6.34 4.33 -33.96
CA ARG A 448 6.07 3.66 -35.24
C ARG A 448 5.83 2.15 -35.09
N SER A 449 5.25 1.72 -33.97
CA SER A 449 4.94 0.32 -33.76
C SER A 449 3.73 -0.10 -34.59
N ALA A 450 3.91 -1.12 -35.43
CA ALA A 450 2.88 -1.60 -36.35
C ALA A 450 1.65 -2.23 -35.65
N ASN A 451 1.78 -2.66 -34.40
CA ASN A 451 0.72 -3.40 -33.69
C ASN A 451 0.06 -2.53 -32.62
N PRO A 452 -1.28 -2.33 -32.64
CA PRO A 452 -2.00 -1.61 -31.58
C PRO A 452 -1.72 -2.23 -30.21
N PRO A 453 -1.83 -1.48 -29.11
CA PRO A 453 -1.55 -2.07 -27.82
C PRO A 453 -2.71 -3.03 -27.53
N SER A 454 -2.37 -4.25 -27.12
CA SER A 454 -3.40 -5.20 -26.73
C SER A 454 -4.13 -4.71 -25.48
N LEU A 455 -5.37 -5.14 -25.31
CA LEU A 455 -6.11 -4.89 -24.07
C LEU A 455 -5.32 -5.33 -22.83
N ASN A 456 -4.61 -6.47 -22.92
CA ASN A 456 -3.74 -6.95 -21.84
C ASN A 456 -2.66 -5.94 -21.48
N LYS A 457 -1.95 -5.41 -22.49
CA LYS A 457 -0.87 -4.42 -22.29
C LYS A 457 -1.39 -3.13 -21.67
N LEU A 458 -2.60 -2.67 -22.05
CA LEU A 458 -3.21 -1.48 -21.44
C LEU A 458 -3.60 -1.72 -19.98
N VAL A 459 -4.23 -2.86 -19.68
CA VAL A 459 -4.59 -3.23 -18.31
C VAL A 459 -3.35 -3.33 -17.41
N GLU A 460 -2.28 -3.95 -17.91
CA GLU A 460 -1.00 -4.08 -17.20
C GLU A 460 -0.28 -2.73 -17.04
N ASN A 461 -0.36 -1.83 -18.01
CA ASN A 461 0.33 -0.54 -17.93
C ASN A 461 -0.42 0.52 -17.11
N ILE A 462 -1.76 0.55 -17.22
CA ILE A 462 -2.60 1.55 -16.54
C ILE A 462 -3.03 1.04 -15.15
N MET A 463 -2.92 -0.27 -14.90
CA MET A 463 -3.27 -0.92 -13.64
C MET A 463 -4.75 -0.74 -13.27
N VAL A 464 -5.65 -0.85 -14.25
CA VAL A 464 -7.10 -0.82 -14.05
C VAL A 464 -7.79 -2.06 -14.61
N PRO A 465 -8.89 -2.54 -13.98
CA PRO A 465 -9.64 -3.70 -14.44
C PRO A 465 -10.05 -3.63 -15.91
N SER A 466 -10.10 -4.79 -16.57
CA SER A 466 -10.40 -4.88 -17.99
C SER A 466 -11.77 -4.31 -18.36
N VAL A 467 -12.75 -4.39 -17.45
CA VAL A 467 -14.10 -3.81 -17.62
C VAL A 467 -14.02 -2.28 -17.75
N ALA A 468 -13.25 -1.62 -16.88
CA ALA A 468 -13.05 -0.17 -16.93
C ALA A 468 -12.34 0.26 -18.23
N VAL A 469 -11.29 -0.46 -18.65
CA VAL A 469 -10.61 -0.16 -19.93
C VAL A 469 -11.56 -0.29 -21.12
N LYS A 470 -12.39 -1.33 -21.16
CA LYS A 470 -13.37 -1.54 -22.24
C LYS A 470 -14.38 -0.40 -22.30
N ARG A 471 -14.95 0.00 -21.15
CA ARG A 471 -15.90 1.11 -21.06
C ARG A 471 -15.27 2.44 -21.46
N SER A 472 -14.10 2.78 -20.92
CA SER A 472 -13.41 4.04 -21.24
C SER A 472 -12.92 4.07 -22.69
N THR A 473 -12.54 2.92 -23.27
CA THR A 473 -12.24 2.84 -24.71
C THR A 473 -13.48 3.17 -25.55
N LYS A 474 -14.66 2.66 -25.18
CA LYS A 474 -15.92 2.96 -25.86
C LYS A 474 -16.27 4.44 -25.77
N SER A 475 -16.24 4.99 -24.56
CA SER A 475 -16.53 6.40 -24.30
C SER A 475 -15.57 7.32 -25.05
N LEU A 476 -14.26 7.03 -25.03
CA LEU A 476 -13.28 7.79 -25.81
C LEU A 476 -13.59 7.74 -27.31
N PHE A 477 -13.89 6.57 -27.86
CA PHE A 477 -14.21 6.41 -29.28
C PHE A 477 -15.46 7.22 -29.70
N GLU A 478 -16.48 7.26 -28.84
CA GLU A 478 -17.70 8.04 -29.04
C GLU A 478 -17.46 9.54 -28.95
N LYS A 479 -16.67 10.01 -27.96
CA LYS A 479 -16.32 11.44 -27.79
C LYS A 479 -15.50 12.01 -28.93
N LEU A 480 -14.67 11.18 -29.58
CA LEU A 480 -13.87 11.60 -30.73
C LEU A 480 -14.68 11.64 -32.04
N ASP A 481 -15.99 11.32 -32.01
CA ASP A 481 -16.92 11.30 -33.17
C ASP A 481 -16.38 10.49 -34.37
N LEU A 482 -15.61 9.43 -34.09
CA LEU A 482 -14.89 8.65 -35.10
C LEU A 482 -15.80 7.80 -35.99
N LYS A 483 -17.11 7.72 -35.69
CA LYS A 483 -18.10 7.01 -36.50
C LYS A 483 -18.42 7.70 -37.83
N LYS A 484 -17.98 8.95 -38.06
CA LYS A 484 -18.35 9.72 -39.27
C LYS A 484 -17.33 9.67 -40.41
N ASP A 485 -16.10 9.24 -40.14
CA ASP A 485 -14.97 9.27 -41.09
C ASP A 485 -14.51 7.86 -41.55
N THR A 486 -15.19 6.78 -41.12
CA THR A 486 -15.01 5.38 -41.60
C THR A 486 -16.28 4.85 -42.23
#